data_AF-A0A2E3QDM9-F1
#
_entry.id   AF-A0A2E3QDM9-F1
#
_cell.length_a   1.000
_cell.length_b   1.000
_cell.length_c   1.000
_cell.angle_alpha   90.00
_cell.angle_beta   90.00
_cell.angle_gamma   90.00
#
_symmetry.space_group_name_H-M   'P 1'
#
loop_
_entity.id
_entity.type
_entity.pdbx_description
1 polymer ?
#
loop_
_entity_poly.entity_id
_entity_poly.type
_entity_poly.pdbx_seq_one_letter_code
_entity_poly.pdbx_strand_id
1 'polypeptide(L)'
;MVGQVNANGVNAPALGQNSPVDNGNAQNDGIIAKGIGVMKKIFLHISGKAADVHAQQLSNLKAQVRNEMGEGGLAALSKTLERHHWDGEDSTKLFSSSELKSLRTETAHIKDIDERLAAKKADFSSNIDTIMSTPQLKDALVEIMTARFSMENVQSLEAIEGYCSGDIQPTTQQEFQDLLNVCNTYFESADDPMDDGDPYRDLDPNTQVKTNLSGDLKNQLDDKKHALQGAMANGTLQDKTDAANELIAKFSAVKTALGNLITSNIRNEPVFTAAVERQAQAEIKAEVLHENLQRSGLI
;
A
#
# COMPACT_ATOMS: atom_id res chain seq x y z
N MET A 1 29.84 46.15 -23.63
CA MET A 1 29.05 44.99 -23.16
C MET A 1 28.73 45.24 -21.70
N VAL A 2 27.49 45.64 -21.42
CA VAL A 2 27.07 46.21 -20.13
C VAL A 2 26.04 45.27 -19.49
N GLY A 3 26.33 44.86 -18.25
CA GLY A 3 25.40 44.88 -17.11
C GLY A 3 24.26 43.85 -17.01
N GLN A 4 24.30 43.09 -15.90
CA GLN A 4 23.16 42.47 -15.19
C GLN A 4 21.96 43.45 -15.04
N VAL A 5 20.69 43.04 -14.84
CA VAL A 5 20.10 42.48 -13.60
C VAL A 5 18.68 41.92 -13.92
N ASN A 6 18.45 40.67 -13.49
CA ASN A 6 17.25 40.07 -12.86
C ASN A 6 15.81 40.35 -13.39
N ALA A 7 15.09 39.26 -13.75
CA ALA A 7 13.66 39.11 -13.48
C ALA A 7 13.27 37.62 -13.46
N ASN A 8 13.05 37.10 -12.25
CA ASN A 8 12.34 35.85 -11.98
C ASN A 8 10.95 35.89 -12.64
N GLY A 9 10.64 34.84 -13.41
CA GLY A 9 9.30 34.55 -13.91
C GLY A 9 8.94 33.11 -13.60
N VAL A 10 8.85 32.76 -12.31
CA VAL A 10 8.26 31.49 -11.87
C VAL A 10 6.77 31.55 -12.18
N ASN A 11 6.36 30.83 -13.20
CA ASN A 11 4.97 30.63 -13.55
C ASN A 11 4.37 29.66 -12.52
N ALA A 12 3.69 30.20 -11.51
CA ALA A 12 2.89 29.43 -10.58
C ALA A 12 1.70 28.79 -11.33
N PRO A 13 1.45 27.47 -11.26
CA PRO A 13 0.15 26.95 -11.65
C PRO A 13 -0.86 27.42 -10.62
N ALA A 14 -1.81 28.21 -11.07
CA ALA A 14 -2.96 28.66 -10.31
C ALA A 14 -3.68 27.48 -9.64
N LEU A 15 -4.06 27.71 -8.38
CA LEU A 15 -4.99 26.90 -7.61
C LEU A 15 -6.28 26.68 -8.40
N GLY A 16 -6.34 25.56 -9.12
CA GLY A 16 -7.57 25.04 -9.69
C GLY A 16 -8.42 24.46 -8.58
N GLN A 17 -9.49 25.16 -8.21
CA GLN A 17 -10.60 24.60 -7.47
C GLN A 17 -11.15 23.40 -8.26
N ASN A 18 -10.81 22.18 -7.84
CA ASN A 18 -11.54 20.98 -8.25
C ASN A 18 -12.92 21.02 -7.58
N SER A 19 -13.84 21.76 -8.22
CA SER A 19 -15.26 21.49 -8.03
C SER A 19 -15.53 20.05 -8.50
N PRO A 20 -16.38 19.28 -7.81
CA PRO A 20 -16.69 17.92 -8.21
C PRO A 20 -17.21 17.94 -9.66
N VAL A 21 -16.56 17.16 -10.51
CA VAL A 21 -16.93 17.00 -11.92
C VAL A 21 -18.35 16.41 -11.96
N ASP A 22 -19.31 17.24 -12.36
CA ASP A 22 -20.67 16.81 -12.69
C ASP A 22 -20.59 16.00 -13.99
N ASN A 23 -20.32 14.70 -13.87
CA ASN A 23 -20.33 13.76 -14.99
C ASN A 23 -21.77 13.47 -15.41
N GLY A 24 -22.44 14.49 -15.98
CA GLY A 24 -23.82 14.44 -16.42
C GLY A 24 -24.06 13.73 -17.76
N ASN A 25 -23.24 12.74 -18.16
CA ASN A 25 -23.39 12.10 -19.47
C ASN A 25 -23.07 10.58 -19.52
N ALA A 26 -23.30 9.84 -18.43
CA ALA A 26 -23.52 8.40 -18.57
C ALA A 26 -24.95 8.19 -19.10
N GLN A 27 -25.09 7.68 -20.33
CA GLN A 27 -26.38 7.25 -20.87
C GLN A 27 -26.94 6.12 -19.98
N ASN A 28 -27.78 6.47 -19.01
CA ASN A 28 -28.68 5.53 -18.35
C ASN A 28 -29.71 5.09 -19.39
N ASP A 29 -29.76 3.80 -19.73
CA ASP A 29 -30.75 3.16 -20.61
C ASP A 29 -32.19 3.18 -20.02
N GLY A 30 -32.65 4.33 -19.53
CA GLY A 30 -34.00 4.56 -19.02
C GLY A 30 -34.28 4.08 -17.60
N ILE A 31 -33.35 3.37 -16.93
CA ILE A 31 -33.53 2.90 -15.55
C ILE A 31 -33.12 4.01 -14.57
N ILE A 32 -34.06 4.89 -14.23
CA ILE A 32 -33.89 5.92 -13.22
C ILE A 32 -34.68 5.53 -11.97
N ALA A 33 -34.01 5.44 -10.82
CA ALA A 33 -34.67 5.28 -9.54
C ALA A 33 -35.50 6.55 -9.24
N LYS A 34 -36.83 6.42 -9.30
CA LYS A 34 -37.75 7.54 -9.04
C LYS A 34 -38.19 7.55 -7.58
N GLY A 35 -38.09 8.72 -6.97
CA GLY A 35 -38.57 8.96 -5.62
C GLY A 35 -40.10 9.06 -5.57
N ILE A 36 -40.66 8.84 -4.39
CA ILE A 36 -42.09 8.88 -4.13
C ILE A 36 -42.42 10.03 -3.18
N GLY A 37 -43.38 10.86 -3.55
CA GLY A 37 -43.90 11.96 -2.72
C GLY A 37 -44.68 11.45 -1.51
N VAL A 38 -44.75 12.27 -0.45
CA VAL A 38 -45.28 11.89 0.87
C VAL A 38 -46.70 11.31 0.81
N MET A 39 -47.62 11.93 0.06
CA MET A 39 -49.01 11.44 -0.07
C MET A 39 -49.08 10.04 -0.68
N LYS A 40 -48.25 9.77 -1.70
CA LYS A 40 -48.18 8.44 -2.32
C LYS A 40 -47.52 7.42 -1.40
N LYS A 41 -46.53 7.83 -0.57
CA LYS A 41 -45.96 6.95 0.46
C LYS A 41 -47.04 6.49 1.45
N ILE A 42 -47.85 7.42 1.96
CA ILE A 42 -48.94 7.11 2.91
C ILE A 42 -49.95 6.14 2.28
N PHE A 43 -50.39 6.43 1.05
CA PHE A 43 -51.31 5.55 0.33
C PHE A 43 -50.75 4.13 0.14
N LEU A 44 -49.47 3.99 -0.21
CA LEU A 44 -48.83 2.69 -0.40
C LEU A 44 -48.69 1.89 0.89
N HIS A 45 -48.45 2.54 2.03
CA HIS A 45 -48.46 1.88 3.32
C HIS A 45 -49.86 1.40 3.70
N ILE A 46 -50.89 2.25 3.55
CA ILE A 46 -52.28 1.90 3.87
C ILE A 46 -52.80 0.76 2.97
N SER A 47 -52.41 0.76 1.70
CA SER A 47 -52.84 -0.26 0.72
C SER A 47 -52.03 -1.56 0.77
N GLY A 48 -51.01 -1.65 1.64
CA GLY A 48 -50.15 -2.84 1.74
C GLY A 48 -49.17 -3.04 0.58
N LYS A 49 -49.06 -2.08 -0.34
CA LYS A 49 -48.19 -2.16 -1.54
C LYS A 49 -46.79 -1.59 -1.33
N ALA A 50 -46.45 -1.19 -0.11
CA ALA A 50 -45.18 -0.53 0.18
C ALA A 50 -43.96 -1.45 -0.07
N ALA A 51 -44.06 -2.74 0.26
CA ALA A 51 -42.98 -3.71 0.06
C ALA A 51 -42.66 -3.91 -1.44
N ASP A 52 -43.67 -4.14 -2.28
CA ASP A 52 -43.50 -4.32 -3.74
C ASP A 52 -42.83 -3.10 -4.38
N VAL A 53 -43.27 -1.90 -3.98
CA VAL A 53 -42.74 -0.65 -4.52
C VAL A 53 -41.33 -0.37 -3.99
N HIS A 54 -41.05 -0.72 -2.72
CA HIS A 54 -39.70 -0.67 -2.16
C HIS A 54 -38.73 -1.57 -2.94
N ALA A 55 -39.11 -2.83 -3.16
CA ALA A 55 -38.31 -3.78 -3.94
C ALA A 55 -38.02 -3.24 -5.36
N GLN A 56 -39.02 -2.63 -6.01
CA GLN A 56 -38.83 -1.99 -7.31
C GLN A 56 -37.91 -0.76 -7.25
N GLN A 57 -38.04 0.10 -6.23
CA GLN A 57 -37.14 1.24 -6.04
C GLN A 57 -35.69 0.79 -5.83
N LEU A 58 -35.46 -0.24 -5.01
CA LEU A 58 -34.14 -0.79 -4.80
C LEU A 58 -33.57 -1.44 -6.07
N SER A 59 -34.36 -2.21 -6.81
CA SER A 59 -33.92 -2.82 -8.07
C SER A 59 -33.45 -1.75 -9.05
N ASN A 60 -34.23 -0.67 -9.20
CA ASN A 60 -33.88 0.45 -10.08
C ASN A 60 -32.65 1.21 -9.57
N LEU A 61 -32.54 1.43 -8.25
CA LEU A 61 -31.40 2.11 -7.64
C LEU A 61 -30.12 1.30 -7.82
N LYS A 62 -30.16 -0.02 -7.57
CA LYS A 62 -29.02 -0.93 -7.78
C LYS A 62 -28.59 -0.95 -9.24
N ALA A 63 -29.53 -1.04 -10.18
CA ALA A 63 -29.23 -0.98 -11.61
C ALA A 63 -28.62 0.37 -12.02
N GLN A 64 -29.20 1.48 -11.55
CA GLN A 64 -28.67 2.81 -11.82
C GLN A 64 -27.26 3.01 -11.25
N VAL A 65 -27.03 2.63 -10.00
CA VAL A 65 -25.71 2.72 -9.36
C VAL A 65 -24.69 1.82 -10.07
N ARG A 66 -25.07 0.61 -10.48
CA ARG A 66 -24.21 -0.27 -11.28
C ARG A 66 -23.83 0.40 -12.61
N ASN A 67 -24.78 1.03 -13.29
CA ASN A 67 -24.51 1.69 -14.57
C ASN A 67 -23.62 2.94 -14.40
N GLU A 68 -23.84 3.73 -13.35
CA GLU A 68 -23.13 4.99 -13.12
C GLU A 68 -21.76 4.79 -12.45
N MET A 69 -21.63 3.80 -11.57
CA MET A 69 -20.47 3.63 -10.67
C MET A 69 -19.86 2.22 -10.70
N GLY A 70 -20.35 1.32 -11.55
CA GLY A 70 -19.87 -0.06 -11.68
C GLY A 70 -20.17 -0.95 -10.47
N GLU A 71 -19.52 -2.12 -10.42
CA GLU A 71 -19.68 -3.09 -9.33
C GLU A 71 -19.17 -2.55 -7.99
N GLY A 72 -18.13 -1.69 -7.99
CA GLY A 72 -17.66 -1.02 -6.79
C GLY A 72 -18.73 -0.11 -6.16
N GLY A 73 -19.47 0.64 -6.99
CA GLY A 73 -20.60 1.43 -6.51
C GLY A 73 -21.74 0.57 -5.98
N LEU A 74 -22.01 -0.58 -6.61
CA LEU A 74 -23.04 -1.49 -6.14
C LEU A 74 -22.68 -2.12 -4.78
N ALA A 75 -21.42 -2.48 -4.57
CA ALA A 75 -20.94 -2.98 -3.28
C ALA A 75 -21.09 -1.92 -2.18
N ALA A 76 -20.68 -0.67 -2.46
CA ALA A 76 -20.85 0.46 -1.55
C ALA A 76 -22.32 0.75 -1.22
N LEU A 77 -23.21 0.70 -2.23
CA LEU A 77 -24.65 0.86 -2.02
C LEU A 77 -25.20 -0.28 -1.14
N SER A 78 -24.81 -1.52 -1.41
CA SER A 78 -25.28 -2.68 -0.65
C SER A 78 -24.90 -2.57 0.83
N LYS A 79 -23.65 -2.20 1.13
CA LYS A 79 -23.16 -1.93 2.49
C LYS A 79 -23.94 -0.81 3.18
N THR A 80 -24.36 0.21 2.43
CA THR A 80 -25.19 1.31 2.95
C THR A 80 -26.60 0.83 3.27
N LEU A 81 -27.22 0.08 2.36
CA LEU A 81 -28.56 -0.48 2.56
C LEU A 81 -28.61 -1.45 3.74
N GLU A 82 -27.61 -2.34 3.85
CA GLU A 82 -27.47 -3.31 4.94
C GLU A 82 -27.32 -2.62 6.30
N ARG A 83 -26.47 -1.58 6.39
CA ARG A 83 -26.28 -0.78 7.62
C ARG A 83 -27.59 -0.16 8.11
N HIS A 84 -28.46 0.23 7.19
CA HIS A 84 -29.77 0.79 7.52
C HIS A 84 -30.88 -0.26 7.61
N HIS A 85 -30.57 -1.54 7.39
CA HIS A 85 -31.54 -2.64 7.28
C HIS A 85 -32.64 -2.38 6.24
N TRP A 86 -32.28 -1.69 5.16
CA TRP A 86 -33.22 -1.33 4.10
C TRP A 86 -33.29 -2.38 2.99
N ASP A 87 -32.38 -3.33 2.93
CA ASP A 87 -32.36 -4.42 1.94
C ASP A 87 -33.07 -5.71 2.39
N GLY A 88 -33.62 -5.74 3.61
CA GLY A 88 -34.37 -6.90 4.12
C GLY A 88 -35.66 -7.17 3.35
N GLU A 89 -36.07 -8.44 3.30
CA GLU A 89 -37.27 -8.91 2.58
C GLU A 89 -38.57 -8.24 3.07
N ASP A 90 -38.63 -7.88 4.35
CA ASP A 90 -39.78 -7.21 4.97
C ASP A 90 -39.71 -5.67 4.97
N SER A 91 -38.69 -5.10 4.32
CA SER A 91 -38.52 -3.65 4.32
C SER A 91 -39.63 -2.95 3.52
N THR A 92 -40.31 -2.00 4.17
CA THR A 92 -41.32 -1.13 3.53
C THR A 92 -40.79 0.28 3.28
N LYS A 93 -39.46 0.46 3.28
CA LYS A 93 -38.84 1.79 3.22
C LYS A 93 -39.02 2.45 1.86
N LEU A 94 -40.03 3.31 1.73
CA LEU A 94 -40.19 4.10 0.51
C LEU A 94 -39.25 5.32 0.50
N PHE A 95 -38.49 5.49 -0.59
CA PHE A 95 -37.56 6.60 -0.76
C PHE A 95 -38.18 7.77 -1.52
N SER A 96 -37.93 9.00 -1.05
CA SER A 96 -38.20 10.24 -1.77
C SER A 96 -37.08 10.52 -2.78
N SER A 97 -37.28 11.50 -3.64
CA SER A 97 -36.24 11.89 -4.62
C SER A 97 -35.00 12.47 -3.95
N SER A 98 -35.17 13.20 -2.83
CA SER A 98 -34.04 13.71 -2.06
C SER A 98 -33.30 12.59 -1.36
N GLU A 99 -34.00 11.60 -0.78
CA GLU A 99 -33.38 10.44 -0.13
C GLU A 99 -32.58 9.59 -1.15
N LEU A 100 -33.12 9.37 -2.36
CA LEU A 100 -32.38 8.67 -3.43
C LEU A 100 -31.17 9.47 -3.94
N LYS A 101 -31.25 10.81 -3.94
CA LYS A 101 -30.09 11.65 -4.28
C LYS A 101 -29.01 11.55 -3.20
N SER A 102 -29.39 11.71 -1.92
CA SER A 102 -28.48 11.57 -0.79
C SER A 102 -27.82 10.20 -0.75
N LEU A 103 -28.58 9.12 -0.97
CA LEU A 103 -28.04 7.75 -1.02
C LEU A 103 -27.00 7.57 -2.12
N ARG A 104 -27.21 8.14 -3.31
CA ARG A 104 -26.22 8.08 -4.39
C ARG A 104 -24.96 8.87 -4.05
N THR A 105 -25.11 10.07 -3.47
CA THR A 105 -23.96 10.86 -3.01
C THR A 105 -23.17 10.15 -1.92
N GLU A 106 -23.85 9.54 -0.94
CA GLU A 106 -23.21 8.73 0.10
C GLU A 106 -22.52 7.50 -0.49
N THR A 107 -23.17 6.80 -1.43
CA THR A 107 -22.60 5.64 -2.14
C THR A 107 -21.32 6.03 -2.87
N ALA A 108 -21.32 7.14 -3.60
CA ALA A 108 -20.15 7.63 -4.33
C ALA A 108 -19.00 7.94 -3.36
N HIS A 109 -19.30 8.56 -2.21
CA HIS A 109 -18.30 8.85 -1.18
C HIS A 109 -17.73 7.58 -0.53
N ILE A 110 -18.57 6.59 -0.22
CA ILE A 110 -18.13 5.29 0.32
C ILE A 110 -17.26 4.55 -0.70
N LYS A 111 -17.66 4.55 -1.98
CA LYS A 111 -16.88 3.96 -3.06
C LYS A 111 -15.48 4.60 -3.16
N ASP A 112 -15.40 5.92 -3.14
CA ASP A 112 -14.11 6.65 -3.16
C ASP A 112 -13.21 6.24 -1.98
N ILE A 113 -13.77 6.18 -0.77
CA ILE A 113 -13.05 5.74 0.42
C ILE A 113 -12.56 4.29 0.26
N ASP A 114 -13.42 3.38 -0.20
CA ASP A 114 -13.07 1.97 -0.36
C ASP A 114 -12.00 1.79 -1.45
N GLU A 115 -12.04 2.58 -2.54
CA GLU A 115 -11.01 2.58 -3.59
C GLU A 115 -9.67 3.13 -3.08
N ARG A 116 -9.67 4.22 -2.33
CA ARG A 116 -8.46 4.77 -1.70
C ARG A 116 -7.87 3.79 -0.67
N LEU A 117 -8.72 3.14 0.12
CA LEU A 117 -8.31 2.11 1.06
C LEU A 117 -7.64 0.92 0.34
N ALA A 118 -8.24 0.46 -0.76
CA ALA A 118 -7.67 -0.62 -1.57
C ALA A 118 -6.31 -0.22 -2.17
N ALA A 119 -6.18 1.02 -2.66
CA ALA A 119 -4.93 1.55 -3.18
C ALA A 119 -3.84 1.60 -2.10
N LYS A 120 -4.15 2.10 -0.90
CA LYS A 120 -3.21 2.13 0.24
C LYS A 120 -2.79 0.72 0.66
N LYS A 121 -3.73 -0.22 0.75
CA LYS A 121 -3.43 -1.63 1.06
C LYS A 121 -2.48 -2.23 0.01
N ALA A 122 -2.70 -1.94 -1.27
CA ALA A 122 -1.83 -2.39 -2.35
C ALA A 122 -0.43 -1.78 -2.22
N ASP A 123 -0.34 -0.47 -1.97
CA ASP A 123 0.93 0.25 -1.80
C ASP A 123 1.77 -0.33 -0.64
N PHE A 124 1.17 -0.46 0.55
CA PHE A 124 1.80 -1.08 1.72
C PHE A 124 2.22 -2.54 1.52
N SER A 125 1.58 -3.24 0.59
CA SER A 125 1.89 -4.63 0.30
C SER A 125 2.85 -4.79 -0.88
N SER A 126 3.22 -3.70 -1.58
CA SER A 126 3.90 -3.77 -2.88
C SER A 126 5.42 -3.68 -2.81
N ASN A 127 5.97 -2.87 -1.90
CA ASN A 127 7.42 -2.63 -1.81
C ASN A 127 7.91 -2.71 -0.36
N ILE A 128 9.07 -3.34 -0.17
CA ILE A 128 9.79 -3.45 1.10
C ILE A 128 10.19 -2.09 1.67
N ASP A 129 10.50 -1.10 0.83
CA ASP A 129 10.88 0.22 1.33
C ASP A 129 9.72 0.88 2.10
N THR A 130 8.49 0.77 1.58
CA THR A 130 7.28 1.26 2.24
C THR A 130 7.03 0.53 3.56
N ILE A 131 7.23 -0.80 3.57
CA ILE A 131 7.08 -1.63 4.77
C ILE A 131 8.09 -1.22 5.84
N MET A 132 9.37 -1.10 5.48
CA MET A 132 10.45 -0.76 6.40
C MET A 132 10.36 0.68 6.92
N SER A 133 9.83 1.60 6.11
CA SER A 133 9.61 3.01 6.49
C SER A 133 8.37 3.21 7.37
N THR A 134 7.49 2.21 7.48
CA THR A 134 6.26 2.28 8.26
C THR A 134 6.41 1.48 9.56
N PRO A 135 6.53 2.12 10.74
CA PRO A 135 6.88 1.42 11.99
C PRO A 135 5.97 0.21 12.30
N GLN A 136 4.66 0.35 12.12
CA GLN A 136 3.71 -0.73 12.40
C GLN A 136 3.85 -1.92 11.45
N LEU A 137 4.22 -1.68 10.19
CA LEU A 137 4.45 -2.73 9.21
C LEU A 137 5.82 -3.38 9.43
N LYS A 138 6.83 -2.58 9.79
CA LYS A 138 8.14 -3.07 10.21
C LYS A 138 8.01 -3.99 11.43
N ASP A 139 7.26 -3.60 12.45
CA ASP A 139 7.06 -4.42 13.65
C ASP A 139 6.37 -5.75 13.32
N ALA A 140 5.32 -5.72 12.49
CA ALA A 140 4.63 -6.94 12.05
C ALA A 140 5.55 -7.84 11.20
N LEU A 141 6.39 -7.24 10.36
CA LEU A 141 7.41 -7.95 9.59
C LEU A 141 8.42 -8.61 10.53
N VAL A 142 8.96 -7.89 11.52
CA VAL A 142 9.93 -8.43 12.49
C VAL A 142 9.30 -9.55 13.31
N GLU A 143 8.03 -9.44 13.71
CA GLU A 143 7.31 -10.50 14.44
C GLU A 143 7.23 -11.78 13.60
N ILE A 144 6.78 -11.67 12.34
CA ILE A 144 6.69 -12.81 11.42
C ILE A 144 8.09 -13.36 11.15
N MET A 145 9.07 -12.49 10.93
CA MET A 145 10.43 -12.93 10.68
C MET A 145 11.05 -13.64 11.87
N THR A 146 10.81 -13.18 13.09
CA THR A 146 11.30 -13.84 14.31
C THR A 146 10.60 -15.18 14.55
N ALA A 147 9.33 -15.31 14.15
CA ALA A 147 8.57 -16.55 14.30
C ALA A 147 8.86 -17.60 13.21
N ARG A 148 9.28 -17.18 12.01
CA ARG A 148 9.38 -18.03 10.81
C ARG A 148 10.80 -18.15 10.24
N PHE A 149 11.69 -17.21 10.52
CA PHE A 149 13.03 -17.10 9.95
C PHE A 149 14.09 -17.06 11.07
N SER A 150 15.36 -17.28 10.73
CA SER A 150 16.43 -17.09 11.71
C SER A 150 16.57 -15.60 12.02
N MET A 151 16.76 -15.27 13.31
CA MET A 151 16.93 -13.89 13.79
C MET A 151 18.14 -13.18 13.12
N GLU A 152 19.11 -13.95 12.63
CA GLU A 152 20.28 -13.45 11.89
C GLU A 152 19.90 -12.79 10.56
N ASN A 153 18.87 -13.28 9.85
CA ASN A 153 18.41 -12.69 8.60
C ASN A 153 17.75 -11.32 8.82
N VAL A 154 17.04 -11.15 9.94
CA VAL A 154 16.41 -9.88 10.34
C VAL A 154 17.46 -8.85 10.69
N GLN A 155 18.40 -9.21 11.56
CA GLN A 155 19.51 -8.34 11.97
C GLN A 155 20.37 -7.92 10.78
N SER A 156 20.55 -8.84 9.84
CA SER A 156 21.29 -8.61 8.60
C SER A 156 20.58 -7.62 7.66
N LEU A 157 19.25 -7.71 7.53
CA LEU A 157 18.46 -6.72 6.78
C LEU A 157 18.51 -5.35 7.44
N GLU A 158 18.39 -5.28 8.76
CA GLU A 158 18.48 -4.01 9.51
C GLU A 158 19.88 -3.37 9.39
N ALA A 159 20.94 -4.19 9.41
CA ALA A 159 22.31 -3.72 9.24
C ALA A 159 22.56 -3.15 7.83
N ILE A 160 22.00 -3.78 6.80
CA ILE A 160 22.08 -3.29 5.42
C ILE A 160 21.26 -1.99 5.24
N GLU A 161 20.12 -1.86 5.93
CA GLU A 161 19.21 -0.72 5.78
C GLU A 161 19.92 0.62 5.96
N GLY A 162 20.73 0.77 7.00
CA GLY A 162 21.41 2.04 7.30
C GLY A 162 22.40 2.48 6.22
N TYR A 163 23.01 1.54 5.50
CA TYR A 163 23.87 1.87 4.36
C TYR A 163 23.04 2.16 3.09
N CYS A 164 21.96 1.42 2.87
CA CYS A 164 21.09 1.60 1.70
C CYS A 164 20.23 2.88 1.77
N SER A 165 19.85 3.33 2.96
CA SER A 165 19.12 4.59 3.19
C SER A 165 20.01 5.82 3.00
N GLY A 166 21.33 5.63 3.03
CA GLY A 166 22.32 6.71 3.02
C GLY A 166 22.56 7.34 4.38
N ASP A 167 21.97 6.81 5.45
CA ASP A 167 22.22 7.27 6.83
C ASP A 167 23.68 7.01 7.24
N ILE A 168 24.28 5.95 6.69
CA ILE A 168 25.68 5.59 6.90
C ILE A 168 26.43 5.73 5.58
N GLN A 169 27.35 6.69 5.51
CA GLN A 169 28.32 6.82 4.42
C GLN A 169 29.72 6.51 4.97
N PRO A 170 30.35 5.41 4.53
CA PRO A 170 31.70 5.07 4.99
C PRO A 170 32.70 6.15 4.55
N THR A 171 33.35 6.80 5.51
CA THR A 171 34.39 7.81 5.28
C THR A 171 35.70 7.52 6.00
N THR A 172 35.66 6.60 6.97
CA THR A 172 36.81 6.20 7.81
C THR A 172 37.15 4.73 7.64
N GLN A 173 38.40 4.37 7.96
CA GLN A 173 38.88 2.97 7.90
C GLN A 173 38.00 2.01 8.72
N GLN A 174 37.48 2.47 9.87
CA GLN A 174 36.59 1.66 10.71
C GLN A 174 35.24 1.43 10.03
N GLU A 175 34.64 2.47 9.43
CA GLU A 175 33.34 2.35 8.76
C GLU A 175 33.43 1.46 7.50
N PHE A 176 34.55 1.47 6.78
CA PHE A 176 34.80 0.52 5.69
C PHE A 176 34.92 -0.92 6.21
N GLN A 177 35.54 -1.12 7.38
CA GLN A 177 35.63 -2.43 8.02
C GLN A 177 34.27 -2.92 8.53
N ASP A 178 33.45 -2.02 9.08
CA ASP A 178 32.09 -2.33 9.54
C ASP A 178 31.20 -2.77 8.36
N LEU A 179 31.31 -2.09 7.21
CA LEU A 179 30.61 -2.48 5.98
C LEU A 179 31.01 -3.89 5.51
N LEU A 180 32.30 -4.24 5.57
CA LEU A 180 32.77 -5.60 5.26
C LEU A 180 32.26 -6.64 6.26
N ASN A 181 32.18 -6.28 7.54
CA ASN A 181 31.66 -7.18 8.59
C ASN A 181 30.16 -7.48 8.38
N VAL A 182 29.37 -6.49 7.97
CA VAL A 182 27.97 -6.69 7.56
C VAL A 182 27.89 -7.67 6.39
N CYS A 183 28.78 -7.53 5.41
CA CYS A 183 28.85 -8.43 4.25
C CYS A 183 29.20 -9.88 4.65
N ASN A 184 30.15 -10.06 5.58
CA ASN A 184 30.58 -11.38 6.05
C ASN A 184 29.49 -12.08 6.85
N THR A 185 28.80 -11.35 7.73
CA THR A 185 27.71 -11.91 8.56
C THR A 185 26.56 -12.43 7.70
N TYR A 186 26.32 -11.80 6.54
CA TYR A 186 25.25 -12.18 5.62
C TYR A 186 25.54 -13.49 4.83
N PHE A 187 26.80 -13.75 4.48
CA PHE A 187 27.16 -14.84 3.55
C PHE A 187 28.05 -15.95 4.12
N GLU A 188 28.77 -15.73 5.23
CA GLU A 188 29.66 -16.75 5.82
C GLU A 188 28.92 -17.78 6.69
N SER A 189 27.62 -17.61 6.96
CA SER A 189 26.76 -18.68 7.50
C SER A 189 26.28 -19.67 6.42
N ALA A 190 26.82 -19.57 5.20
CA ALA A 190 26.48 -20.41 4.04
C ALA A 190 27.58 -21.41 3.65
N ASP A 191 28.49 -21.75 4.57
CA ASP A 191 29.27 -22.97 4.42
C ASP A 191 28.33 -24.17 4.60
N ASP A 192 28.11 -24.92 3.53
CA ASP A 192 27.29 -26.12 3.45
C ASP A 192 27.55 -27.06 4.65
N PRO A 193 26.58 -27.24 5.57
CA PRO A 193 26.52 -28.47 6.31
C PRO A 193 25.96 -29.51 5.34
N MET A 194 26.84 -30.38 4.85
CA MET A 194 26.56 -31.69 4.27
C MET A 194 25.07 -32.06 4.15
N ASP A 195 24.60 -32.19 2.90
CA ASP A 195 23.42 -32.94 2.43
C ASP A 195 22.93 -34.02 3.43
N ASP A 196 22.03 -33.63 4.35
CA ASP A 196 21.47 -34.49 5.40
C ASP A 196 20.09 -35.05 5.03
N GLY A 197 19.64 -34.83 3.78
CA GLY A 197 18.48 -35.50 3.21
C GLY A 197 17.13 -35.09 3.82
N ASP A 198 16.99 -33.89 4.39
CA ASP A 198 15.69 -33.39 4.83
C ASP A 198 14.82 -32.93 3.63
N PRO A 199 13.75 -33.67 3.27
CA PRO A 199 12.88 -33.34 2.15
C PRO A 199 11.99 -32.10 2.40
N TYR A 200 12.02 -31.53 3.61
CA TYR A 200 11.29 -30.31 3.96
C TYR A 200 12.19 -29.07 3.95
N ARG A 201 13.49 -29.20 3.64
CA ARG A 201 14.44 -28.06 3.54
C ARG A 201 14.03 -27.05 2.46
N ASP A 202 13.46 -27.52 1.36
CA ASP A 202 12.90 -26.65 0.30
C ASP A 202 11.67 -25.87 0.74
N LEU A 203 11.09 -26.18 1.91
CA LEU A 203 10.00 -25.44 2.52
C LEU A 203 10.47 -24.52 3.66
N ASP A 204 11.75 -24.60 4.05
CA ASP A 204 12.34 -23.65 4.99
C ASP A 204 12.51 -22.29 4.28
N PRO A 205 11.83 -21.24 4.76
CA PRO A 205 11.94 -19.91 4.21
C PRO A 205 13.37 -19.37 4.24
N ASN A 206 14.22 -19.79 5.20
CA ASN A 206 15.63 -19.40 5.22
C ASN A 206 16.41 -20.07 4.09
N THR A 207 16.16 -21.36 3.84
CA THR A 207 16.76 -22.08 2.71
C THR A 207 16.30 -21.45 1.39
N GLN A 208 15.00 -21.16 1.22
CA GLN A 208 14.49 -20.48 0.02
C GLN A 208 15.05 -19.07 -0.15
N VAL A 209 15.19 -18.26 0.90
CA VAL A 209 15.83 -16.94 0.82
C VAL A 209 17.30 -17.06 0.43
N LYS A 210 18.01 -18.02 1.03
CA LYS A 210 19.42 -18.28 0.77
C LYS A 210 19.69 -18.88 -0.62
N THR A 211 18.77 -19.70 -1.16
CA THR A 211 18.89 -20.30 -2.50
C THR A 211 18.28 -19.42 -3.62
N ASN A 212 17.29 -18.58 -3.32
CA ASN A 212 16.64 -17.70 -4.32
C ASN A 212 17.32 -16.34 -4.50
N LEU A 213 18.24 -15.93 -3.61
CA LEU A 213 19.27 -14.96 -3.98
C LEU A 213 20.09 -15.62 -5.07
N SER A 214 19.82 -15.28 -6.34
CA SER A 214 20.43 -15.95 -7.47
C SER A 214 21.95 -16.05 -7.28
N GLY A 215 22.56 -17.17 -7.70
CA GLY A 215 24.01 -17.33 -7.65
C GLY A 215 24.74 -16.11 -8.25
N ASP A 216 24.12 -15.45 -9.24
CA ASP A 216 24.60 -14.20 -9.84
C ASP A 216 24.66 -13.02 -8.86
N LEU A 217 23.67 -12.83 -7.99
CA LEU A 217 23.67 -11.78 -6.96
C LEU A 217 24.74 -12.04 -5.90
N LYS A 218 24.90 -13.29 -5.47
CA LYS A 218 25.96 -13.70 -4.54
C LYS A 218 27.35 -13.46 -5.13
N ASN A 219 27.60 -13.95 -6.35
CA ASN A 219 28.86 -13.76 -7.05
C ASN A 219 29.19 -12.27 -7.25
N GLN A 220 28.20 -11.47 -7.65
CA GLN A 220 28.40 -10.02 -7.81
C GLN A 220 28.73 -9.33 -6.49
N LEU A 221 28.17 -9.79 -5.37
CA LEU A 221 28.48 -9.22 -4.07
C LEU A 221 29.86 -9.64 -3.58
N ASP A 222 30.24 -10.90 -3.77
CA ASP A 222 31.58 -11.42 -3.46
C ASP A 222 32.67 -10.68 -4.26
N ASP A 223 32.41 -10.41 -5.54
CA ASP A 223 33.28 -9.59 -6.39
C ASP A 223 33.49 -8.18 -5.80
N LYS A 224 32.41 -7.53 -5.32
CA LYS A 224 32.50 -6.18 -4.73
C LYS A 224 33.11 -6.19 -3.33
N LYS A 225 32.87 -7.23 -2.52
CA LYS A 225 33.58 -7.46 -1.26
C LYS A 225 35.08 -7.55 -1.50
N HIS A 226 35.52 -8.35 -2.48
CA HIS A 226 36.93 -8.46 -2.84
C HIS A 226 37.52 -7.15 -3.38
N ALA A 227 36.76 -6.39 -4.17
CA ALA A 227 37.19 -5.07 -4.64
C ALA A 227 37.44 -4.10 -3.46
N LEU A 228 36.53 -4.04 -2.47
CA LEU A 228 36.70 -3.22 -1.27
C LEU A 228 37.86 -3.70 -0.41
N GLN A 229 38.03 -5.02 -0.22
CA GLN A 229 39.18 -5.57 0.50
C GLN A 229 40.51 -5.19 -0.18
N GLY A 230 40.57 -5.25 -1.51
CA GLY A 230 41.74 -4.82 -2.28
C GLY A 230 42.02 -3.31 -2.13
N ALA A 231 40.98 -2.48 -2.22
CA ALA A 231 41.09 -1.04 -2.00
C ALA A 231 41.51 -0.69 -0.56
N MET A 232 41.06 -1.44 0.44
CA MET A 232 41.49 -1.25 1.83
C MET A 232 42.98 -1.56 2.03
N ALA A 233 43.51 -2.56 1.34
CA ALA A 233 44.91 -2.97 1.48
C ALA A 233 45.89 -1.95 0.87
N ASN A 234 45.60 -1.44 -0.34
CA ASN A 234 46.57 -0.67 -1.12
C ASN A 234 46.00 0.58 -1.82
N GLY A 235 44.70 0.86 -1.69
CA GLY A 235 44.02 1.94 -2.39
C GLY A 235 44.07 3.29 -1.68
N THR A 236 43.81 4.35 -2.44
CA THR A 236 43.57 5.69 -1.92
C THR A 236 42.23 5.77 -1.18
N LEU A 237 41.98 6.86 -0.45
CA LEU A 237 40.67 7.08 0.17
C LEU A 237 39.56 7.10 -0.89
N GLN A 238 39.83 7.66 -2.08
CA GLN A 238 38.88 7.68 -3.18
C GLN A 238 38.57 6.26 -3.68
N ASP A 239 39.59 5.41 -3.85
CA ASP A 239 39.39 4.02 -4.27
C ASP A 239 38.55 3.23 -3.25
N LYS A 240 38.75 3.48 -1.96
CA LYS A 240 37.95 2.87 -0.87
C LYS A 240 36.50 3.34 -0.92
N THR A 241 36.28 4.65 -1.08
CA THR A 241 34.94 5.23 -1.19
C THR A 241 34.19 4.71 -2.42
N ASP A 242 34.85 4.65 -3.57
CA ASP A 242 34.24 4.15 -4.81
C ASP A 242 33.88 2.66 -4.69
N ALA A 243 34.80 1.83 -4.16
CA ALA A 243 34.51 0.42 -3.92
C ALA A 243 33.39 0.20 -2.87
N ALA A 244 33.33 1.04 -1.84
CA ALA A 244 32.26 0.99 -0.85
C ALA A 244 30.90 1.37 -1.45
N ASN A 245 30.84 2.42 -2.27
CA ASN A 245 29.62 2.83 -2.97
C ASN A 245 29.12 1.74 -3.92
N GLU A 246 30.03 1.07 -4.64
CA GLU A 246 29.66 -0.07 -5.48
C GLU A 246 29.11 -1.25 -4.68
N LEU A 247 29.70 -1.54 -3.51
CA LEU A 247 29.21 -2.58 -2.60
C LEU A 247 27.83 -2.23 -2.02
N ILE A 248 27.63 -0.98 -1.59
CA ILE A 248 26.33 -0.47 -1.11
C ILE A 248 25.27 -0.57 -2.21
N ALA A 249 25.60 -0.20 -3.45
CA ALA A 249 24.67 -0.33 -4.57
C ALA A 249 24.24 -1.80 -4.80
N LYS A 250 25.13 -2.77 -4.58
CA LYS A 250 24.78 -4.19 -4.62
C LYS A 250 23.96 -4.64 -3.42
N PHE A 251 24.24 -4.12 -2.23
CA PHE A 251 23.36 -4.33 -1.07
C PHE A 251 21.94 -3.83 -1.31
N SER A 252 21.74 -2.69 -1.97
CA SER A 252 20.40 -2.21 -2.32
C SER A 252 19.66 -3.17 -3.25
N ALA A 253 20.36 -3.80 -4.20
CA ALA A 253 19.80 -4.83 -5.07
C ALA A 253 19.42 -6.10 -4.29
N VAL A 254 20.28 -6.53 -3.36
CA VAL A 254 20.01 -7.65 -2.45
C VAL A 254 18.81 -7.36 -1.56
N LYS A 255 18.77 -6.19 -0.90
CA LYS A 255 17.63 -5.71 -0.10
C LYS A 255 16.32 -5.78 -0.90
N THR A 256 16.34 -5.32 -2.15
CA THR A 256 15.16 -5.35 -3.04
C THR A 256 14.73 -6.79 -3.34
N ALA A 257 15.67 -7.67 -3.68
CA ALA A 257 15.39 -9.07 -3.99
C ALA A 257 14.83 -9.84 -2.78
N LEU A 258 15.44 -9.68 -1.61
CA LEU A 258 14.92 -10.21 -0.35
C LEU A 258 13.57 -9.63 0.01
N GLY A 259 13.43 -8.31 -0.12
CA GLY A 259 12.19 -7.60 0.16
C GLY A 259 11.04 -8.16 -0.65
N ASN A 260 11.26 -8.43 -1.94
CA ASN A 260 10.27 -9.05 -2.81
C ASN A 260 9.92 -10.49 -2.38
N LEU A 261 10.93 -11.28 -2.02
CA LEU A 261 10.74 -12.66 -1.58
C LEU A 261 9.99 -12.74 -0.24
N ILE A 262 10.41 -11.93 0.73
CA ILE A 262 9.76 -11.77 2.03
C ILE A 262 8.32 -11.31 1.81
N THR A 263 8.11 -10.24 1.03
CA THR A 263 6.77 -9.74 0.71
C THR A 263 5.91 -10.83 0.07
N SER A 264 6.45 -11.62 -0.87
CA SER A 264 5.73 -12.75 -1.47
C SER A 264 5.31 -13.81 -0.44
N ASN A 265 6.19 -14.10 0.52
CA ASN A 265 5.96 -15.13 1.53
C ASN A 265 5.03 -14.67 2.66
N ILE A 266 5.11 -13.39 3.07
CA ILE A 266 4.36 -12.88 4.23
C ILE A 266 3.08 -12.14 3.86
N ARG A 267 2.84 -11.78 2.59
CA ARG A 267 1.66 -10.98 2.20
C ARG A 267 0.34 -11.64 2.59
N ASN A 268 0.32 -12.96 2.70
CA ASN A 268 -0.85 -13.75 3.10
C ASN A 268 -0.86 -14.10 4.60
N GLU A 269 0.15 -13.70 5.38
CA GLU A 269 0.20 -13.96 6.81
C GLU A 269 -0.84 -13.08 7.54
N PRO A 270 -1.74 -13.66 8.36
CA PRO A 270 -2.83 -12.92 8.98
C PRO A 270 -2.37 -11.70 9.79
N VAL A 271 -1.22 -11.82 10.48
CA VAL A 271 -0.63 -10.74 11.27
C VAL A 271 -0.25 -9.55 10.38
N PHE A 272 0.39 -9.82 9.24
CA PHE A 272 0.78 -8.79 8.28
C PHE A 272 -0.44 -8.16 7.61
N THR A 273 -1.38 -8.98 7.14
CA THR A 273 -2.62 -8.48 6.52
C THR A 273 -3.40 -7.58 7.48
N ALA A 274 -3.50 -7.95 8.75
CA ALA A 274 -4.15 -7.14 9.77
C ALA A 274 -3.39 -5.84 10.11
N ALA A 275 -2.06 -5.84 10.01
CA ALA A 275 -1.25 -4.64 10.18
C ALA A 275 -1.43 -3.67 9.01
N VAL A 276 -1.37 -4.16 7.77
CA VAL A 276 -1.64 -3.41 6.54
C VAL A 276 -3.04 -2.81 6.58
N GLU A 277 -4.04 -3.58 6.98
CA GLU A 277 -5.41 -3.09 7.09
C GLU A 277 -5.56 -1.98 8.13
N ARG A 278 -5.00 -2.16 9.33
CA ARG A 278 -5.05 -1.14 10.38
C ARG A 278 -4.36 0.15 9.95
N GLN A 279 -3.20 0.05 9.31
CA GLN A 279 -2.45 1.22 8.85
C GLN A 279 -3.21 1.96 7.73
N ALA A 280 -3.70 1.24 6.72
CA ALA A 280 -4.48 1.83 5.65
C ALA A 280 -5.76 2.52 6.15
N GLN A 281 -6.46 1.91 7.11
CA GLN A 281 -7.62 2.53 7.74
C GLN A 281 -7.25 3.80 8.54
N ALA A 282 -6.13 3.78 9.27
CA ALA A 282 -5.68 4.93 10.05
C ALA A 282 -5.36 6.14 9.15
N GLU A 283 -4.64 5.93 8.04
CA GLU A 283 -4.30 7.00 7.10
C GLU A 283 -5.54 7.55 6.39
N ILE A 284 -6.41 6.68 5.86
CA ILE A 284 -7.64 7.15 5.21
C ILE A 284 -8.53 7.92 6.19
N LYS A 285 -8.62 7.48 7.45
CA LYS A 285 -9.36 8.21 8.48
C LYS A 285 -8.77 9.59 8.75
N ALA A 286 -7.43 9.70 8.77
CA ALA A 286 -6.74 10.98 8.93
C ALA A 286 -6.97 11.90 7.72
N GLU A 287 -6.87 11.38 6.50
CA GLU A 287 -7.12 12.12 5.26
C GLU A 287 -8.57 12.64 5.21
N VAL A 288 -9.56 11.77 5.47
CA VAL A 288 -10.98 12.16 5.51
C VAL A 288 -11.25 13.20 6.60
N LEU A 289 -10.62 13.07 7.78
CA LEU A 289 -10.75 14.07 8.84
C LEU A 289 -10.17 15.42 8.39
N HIS A 290 -9.00 15.41 7.75
CA HIS A 290 -8.36 16.61 7.23
C HIS A 290 -9.24 17.31 6.18
N GLU A 291 -9.77 16.55 5.21
CA GLU A 291 -10.70 17.07 4.20
C GLU A 291 -11.97 17.67 4.83
N ASN A 292 -12.51 17.02 5.85
CA ASN A 292 -13.69 17.52 6.57
C ASN A 292 -13.40 18.82 7.33
N LEU A 293 -12.21 18.94 7.94
CA LEU A 293 -11.78 20.16 8.62
C LEU A 293 -11.60 21.31 7.62
N GLN A 294 -10.98 21.05 6.46
CA GLN A 294 -10.84 22.04 5.37
C GLN A 294 -12.20 22.49 4.84
N ARG A 295 -13.12 21.55 4.56
CA ARG A 295 -14.49 21.88 4.10
C ARG A 295 -15.28 22.68 5.11
N SER A 296 -14.99 22.51 6.41
CA SER A 296 -15.63 23.24 7.49
C SER A 296 -14.96 24.58 7.80
N GLY A 297 -13.86 24.93 7.12
CA GLY A 297 -13.10 26.16 7.35
C GLY A 297 -12.41 26.21 8.73
N LEU A 298 -12.16 25.04 9.34
CA LEU A 298 -11.52 24.94 10.66
C LEU A 298 -9.99 24.89 10.56
N ILE A 299 -9.47 24.67 9.35
CA ILE A 299 -8.04 24.76 8.96
C ILE A 299 -7.93 25.30 7.54
#